data_AF-A0A2N1DDZ4-F1
#
_entry.id   AF-A0A2N1DDZ4-F1
#
_cell.length_a   1.000
_cell.length_b   1.000
_cell.length_c   1.000
_cell.angle_alpha   90.00
_cell.angle_beta   90.00
_cell.angle_gamma   90.00
#
_symmetry.space_group_name_H-M   'P 1'
#
loop_
_entity.id
_entity.type
_entity.pdbx_description
1 polymer ?
#
loop_
_entity_poly.entity_id
_entity_poly.type
_entity_poly.pdbx_seq_one_letter_code
_entity_poly.pdbx_strand_id
1 'polypeptide(L)' 'MAKTALKRAGLKVKHKGTHIIRHSLATNLLQAGGSLSDIGQVLRHKSHDTTRIYAKMDIDGLRTLAMPWLGVGQ' A
#
# COMPACT_ATOMS: atom_id res chain seq x y z
N MET A 1 19.11 -7.33 8.75
CA MET A 1 18.89 -7.87 7.38
C MET A 1 18.30 -6.82 6.44
N ALA A 2 17.05 -6.36 6.63
CA ALA A 2 16.42 -5.37 5.73
C ALA A 2 17.25 -4.09 5.51
N LYS A 3 17.77 -3.49 6.59
CA LYS A 3 18.65 -2.30 6.51
C LYS A 3 19.89 -2.54 5.65
N THR A 4 20.55 -3.69 5.81
CA THR A 4 21.74 -4.07 5.05
C THR A 4 21.40 -4.31 3.59
N ALA A 5 20.29 -4.99 3.31
CA ALA A 5 19.80 -5.22 1.95
C ALA A 5 19.47 -3.90 1.23
N LEU A 6 18.77 -2.97 1.90
CA LEU A 6 18.47 -1.63 1.38
C LEU A 6 19.74 -0.83 1.09
N LYS A 7 20.75 -0.90 1.98
CA LYS A 7 22.06 -0.26 1.77
C LYS A 7 22.78 -0.85 0.55
N ARG A 8 22.79 -2.17 0.41
CA ARG A 8 23.40 -2.88 -0.74
C ARG A 8 22.70 -2.54 -2.05
N ALA A 9 21.37 -2.37 -2.02
CA ALA A 9 20.58 -1.97 -3.18
C ALA A 9 20.67 -0.46 -3.49
N GLY A 10 21.40 0.34 -2.70
CA GLY A 10 21.52 1.78 -2.91
C GLY A 10 20.23 2.58 -2.65
N LEU A 11 19.21 1.98 -2.03
CA LEU A 11 17.90 2.58 -1.86
C LEU A 11 17.87 3.53 -0.66
N LYS A 12 17.59 4.82 -0.91
CA LYS A 12 17.35 5.83 0.12
C LYS A 12 15.87 5.89 0.49
N VAL A 13 15.45 5.04 1.41
CA VAL A 13 14.07 4.98 1.91
C VAL A 13 13.91 5.69 3.26
N LYS A 14 12.75 6.31 3.49
CA LYS A 14 12.38 6.97 4.75
C LYS A 14 12.43 6.00 5.95
N HIS A 15 12.00 4.76 5.75
CA HIS A 15 12.02 3.71 6.77
C HIS A 15 13.07 2.64 6.41
N LYS A 16 14.14 2.53 7.21
CA LYS A 16 15.30 1.64 6.92
C LYS A 16 15.21 0.26 7.58
N GLY A 17 14.02 -0.15 8.03
CA GLY A 17 13.78 -1.40 8.74
C GLY A 17 12.84 -2.34 7.99
N THR A 18 12.57 -3.52 8.55
CA THR A 18 11.72 -4.57 7.94
C THR A 18 10.30 -4.09 7.60
N HIS A 19 9.81 -3.04 8.26
CA HIS A 19 8.52 -2.43 7.93
C HIS A 19 8.39 -1.99 6.47
N ILE A 20 9.48 -1.58 5.80
CA ILE A 20 9.41 -1.22 4.38
C ILE A 20 9.05 -2.44 3.52
N ILE A 21 9.53 -3.64 3.86
CA ILE A 21 9.27 -4.86 3.11
C ILE A 21 7.78 -5.20 3.21
N ARG A 22 7.20 -5.11 4.41
CA ARG A 22 5.76 -5.30 4.62
C ARG A 22 4.93 -4.29 3.82
N HIS A 23 5.33 -3.01 3.85
CA HIS A 23 4.63 -1.99 3.07
C HIS A 23 4.73 -2.22 1.57
N SER A 24 5.93 -2.50 1.06
CA SER A 24 6.14 -2.79 -0.35
C SER A 24 5.34 -4.00 -0.83
N LEU A 25 5.31 -5.09 -0.04
CA LEU A 25 4.52 -6.28 -0.39
C LEU A 25 3.03 -5.95 -0.46
N ALA A 26 2.47 -5.27 0.54
CA ALA A 26 1.06 -4.91 0.54
C ALA A 26 0.69 -3.99 -0.63
N THR A 27 1.52 -2.97 -0.92
CA THR A 27 1.30 -2.08 -2.05
C THR A 27 1.32 -2.85 -3.38
N ASN A 28 2.26 -3.78 -3.56
CA ASN A 28 2.35 -4.58 -4.78
C ASN A 28 1.14 -5.51 -4.95
N LEU A 29 0.69 -6.15 -3.87
CA LEU A 29 -0.51 -7.01 -3.89
C LEU A 29 -1.77 -6.22 -4.25
N LEU A 30 -1.91 -5.00 -3.72
CA LEU A 30 -3.04 -4.14 -4.04
C LEU A 30 -3.03 -3.66 -5.50
N GLN A 31 -1.85 -3.26 -6.01
CA GLN A 31 -1.69 -2.90 -7.42
C GLN A 31 -1.93 -4.07 -8.37
N ALA A 32 -1.69 -5.30 -7.92
CA ALA A 32 -2.02 -6.52 -8.66
C ALA A 32 -3.51 -6.90 -8.58
N GLY A 33 -4.36 -6.08 -7.94
CA GLY A 33 -5.80 -6.30 -7.81
C GLY A 33 -6.21 -7.15 -6.61
N GLY A 34 -5.31 -7.42 -5.66
CA GLY A 34 -5.62 -8.16 -4.44
C GLY A 34 -6.49 -7.36 -3.47
N SER A 35 -7.40 -8.01 -2.75
CA SER A 35 -8.26 -7.33 -1.78
C SER A 35 -7.52 -7.02 -0.47
N LEU A 36 -8.02 -6.04 0.31
CA LEU A 36 -7.50 -5.77 1.65
C LEU A 36 -7.64 -6.98 2.60
N SER A 37 -8.62 -7.85 2.35
CA SER A 37 -8.77 -9.09 3.12
C SER A 37 -7.61 -10.06 2.84
N ASP A 38 -7.31 -10.29 1.56
CA ASP A 38 -6.21 -11.18 1.14
C ASP A 38 -4.86 -10.66 1.63
N ILE A 39 -4.64 -9.34 1.52
CA ILE A 39 -3.43 -8.69 2.02
C ILE A 39 -3.32 -8.87 3.54
N GLY A 40 -4.41 -8.71 4.28
CA GLY A 40 -4.45 -8.94 5.73
C GLY A 40 -4.07 -10.37 6.09
N GLN A 41 -4.56 -11.36 5.34
CA GLN A 41 -4.23 -12.76 5.54
C GLN A 41 -2.77 -13.07 5.24
N VAL A 42 -2.24 -12.60 4.10
CA VAL A 42 -0.83 -12.77 3.72
C VAL A 42 0.11 -12.13 4.74
N LEU A 43 -0.23 -10.94 5.23
CA LEU A 43 0.57 -10.24 6.25
C LEU A 43 0.33 -10.72 7.68
N ARG A 44 -0.64 -11.63 7.87
CA ARG A 44 -1.08 -12.21 9.14
C ARG A 44 -1.54 -11.15 10.14
N HIS A 45 -2.29 -10.17 9.65
CA HIS A 45 -2.92 -9.15 10.47
C HIS A 45 -4.12 -9.73 11.21
N LYS A 46 -4.22 -9.44 12.52
CA LYS A 46 -5.35 -9.88 13.34
C LYS A 46 -6.60 -9.00 13.18
N SER A 47 -6.42 -7.76 12.70
CA SER A 47 -7.50 -6.78 12.55
C SER A 47 -7.42 -6.09 11.20
N HIS A 48 -8.59 -5.91 10.57
CA HIS A 48 -8.72 -5.20 9.31
C HIS A 48 -8.26 -3.73 9.41
N ASP A 49 -8.36 -3.11 10.58
CA ASP A 49 -7.91 -1.72 10.78
C ASP A 49 -6.41 -1.56 10.53
N THR A 50 -5.61 -2.57 10.89
CA THR A 50 -4.16 -2.56 10.63
C THR A 50 -3.83 -2.69 9.15
N THR A 51 -4.76 -3.22 8.34
CA THR A 51 -4.62 -3.34 6.89
C THR A 51 -5.22 -2.14 6.14
N ARG A 52 -6.18 -1.42 6.75
CA ARG A 52 -6.85 -0.24 6.15
C ARG A 52 -5.88 0.84 5.72
N ILE A 53 -4.71 0.94 6.37
CA ILE A 53 -3.64 1.88 6.00
C ILE A 53 -3.15 1.72 4.54
N TYR A 54 -3.40 0.58 3.91
CA TYR A 54 -3.06 0.30 2.52
C TYR A 54 -4.12 0.76 1.51
N ALA A 55 -5.37 0.95 1.93
CA ALA A 55 -6.49 1.30 1.04
C ALA A 55 -6.20 2.55 0.20
N LYS A 56 -5.48 3.53 0.76
CA LYS A 56 -5.06 4.75 0.07
C LYS A 56 -4.18 4.52 -1.17
N MET A 57 -3.66 3.32 -1.36
CA MET A 57 -2.79 2.97 -2.49
C MET A 57 -3.56 2.34 -3.66
N ASP A 58 -4.84 2.01 -3.49
CA ASP A 58 -5.73 1.54 -4.56
C ASP A 58 -6.25 2.72 -5.38
N ILE A 59 -5.35 3.36 -6.13
CA ILE A 59 -5.70 4.59 -6.86
C ILE A 59 -6.75 4.31 -7.94
N ASP A 60 -6.70 3.15 -8.58
CA ASP A 60 -7.64 2.81 -9.64
C ASP A 60 -9.03 2.51 -9.08
N GLY A 61 -9.16 1.76 -7.98
CA GLY A 61 -10.43 1.62 -7.28
C GLY A 61 -10.94 2.95 -6.71
N LEU A 62 -10.05 3.81 -6.19
CA LEU A 62 -10.46 5.13 -5.70
C LEU A 62 -10.98 6.04 -6.82
N ARG A 63 -10.45 5.94 -8.04
CA ARG A 63 -10.92 6.69 -9.22
C ARG A 63 -12.35 6.33 -9.60
N THR A 64 -12.76 5.06 -9.47
CA THR A 64 -14.14 4.66 -9.79
C THR A 64 -15.16 5.24 -8.80
N LEU A 65 -14.71 5.58 -7.59
CA LEU A 65 -15.53 6.21 -6.55
C LEU A 65 -15.50 7.74 -6.60
N ALA A 66 -14.57 8.32 -7.36
CA ALA A 66 -14.44 9.76 -7.47
C ALA A 66 -15.63 10.32 -8.27
N MET A 67 -16.36 11.25 -7.64
CA MET A 67 -17.35 12.03 -8.37
C MET A 67 -16.65 13.09 -9.23
N PRO A 68 -17.18 13.42 -10.41
CA PRO A 68 -16.70 14.55 -11.18
C PRO A 68 -16.77 15.81 -10.30
N TRP A 69 -15.68 16.55 -10.28
CA TRP A 69 -15.64 17.82 -9.56
C TRP A 69 -16.60 18.80 -10.24
N LEU A 70 -17.58 19.32 -9.51
CA LEU A 70 -18.59 20.27 -10.02
C LEU A 70 -18.03 21.67 -10.34
N GLY A 71 -16.71 21.86 -10.32
CA GLY A 71 -16.05 23.15 -10.45
C GLY A 71 -15.41 23.39 -11.81
N VAL A 72 -16.23 23.45 -12.86
CA VAL A 72 -16.15 24.45 -13.94
C VAL A 72 -17.60 24.73 -14.35
N GLY A 73 -18.02 25.99 -14.20
CA GLY A 73 -19.42 26.40 -14.33
C GLY A 73 -20.03 26.13 -15.71
N GLN A 74 -21.37 26.10 -15.72
CA GLN A 74 -22.15 26.47 -16.90
C GLN A 74 -21.78 27.88 -17.38
#